data_AF-A0A2E1X6H2-F1
#
_entry.id   AF-A0A2E1X6H2-F1
#
_cell.length_a   1.000
_cell.length_b   1.000
_cell.length_c   1.000
_cell.angle_alpha   90.00
_cell.angle_beta   90.00
_cell.angle_gamma   90.00
#
_symmetry.space_group_name_H-M   'P 1'
#
loop_
_entity.id
_entity.type
_entity.pdbx_description
1 polymer ?
#
loop_
_entity_poly.entity_id
_entity_poly.type
_entity_poly.pdbx_seq_one_letter_code
_entity_poly.pdbx_strand_id
1 'polypeptide(L)'
;MRLHTRLLFMILAVAVLVLPALVSSGPQEEPTAGANRTDEPLVDQFSLQRAVSFADATALQWEQQRDCVTCHTNGLYLVARSKVSPASAENQRAREFARGYLNRYVVDKKTPSGQRGAVEGLVATTCFLTISDIGTDGKLSKDTRRALDHMWSLQDEDGAWGAWLKCGWPPFESDDHFGVTLAAVAAGLMPESYRRSDKAKLGLQRLAKWLGNNPPQNLHHKGMMLWAAKELRGLLSSGARKIWSQELLQMQRPDGGWRLVDLGAGKWKRPEDEADKLPSDAYATAFSIFVLRQAAIPADHPQLVRGLEWLRKSQRESGRWFVRSPKRDGKHYISHAATQFAILAFTSCGEEL
;
A
#
# COMPACT_ATOMS: atom_id res chain seq x y z
N MET A 1 -74.49 48.66 -10.98
CA MET A 1 -74.34 47.75 -12.14
C MET A 1 -73.34 46.66 -11.78
N ARG A 2 -73.80 45.45 -11.47
CA ARG A 2 -72.94 44.28 -11.27
C ARG A 2 -72.79 43.57 -12.62
N LEU A 3 -71.60 43.54 -13.20
CA LEU A 3 -71.27 42.58 -14.25
C LEU A 3 -70.34 41.51 -13.66
N HIS A 4 -70.79 40.26 -13.75
CA HIS A 4 -69.98 39.06 -13.51
C HIS A 4 -69.28 38.68 -14.81
N THR A 5 -67.95 38.68 -14.81
CA THR A 5 -67.16 38.12 -15.91
C THR A 5 -66.44 36.89 -15.36
N ARG A 6 -66.90 35.71 -15.79
CA ARG A 6 -66.28 34.42 -15.50
C ARG A 6 -64.95 34.33 -16.27
N LEU A 7 -63.84 34.19 -15.56
CA LEU A 7 -62.54 33.91 -16.17
C LEU A 7 -62.35 32.39 -16.20
N LEU A 8 -62.34 31.79 -17.40
CA LEU A 8 -61.92 30.41 -17.63
C LEU A 8 -60.41 30.31 -17.40
N PHE A 9 -59.99 29.45 -16.47
CA PHE A 9 -58.58 29.03 -16.35
C PHE A 9 -58.31 27.90 -17.37
N MET A 10 -57.58 28.20 -18.43
CA MET A 10 -56.93 27.19 -19.28
C MET A 10 -55.59 26.81 -18.63
N ILE A 11 -55.48 25.57 -18.14
CA ILE A 11 -54.22 25.01 -17.66
C ILE A 11 -53.47 24.47 -18.88
N LEU A 12 -52.39 25.15 -19.26
CA LEU A 12 -51.46 24.68 -20.29
C LEU A 12 -50.45 23.72 -19.64
N ALA A 13 -50.61 22.42 -19.87
CA ALA A 13 -49.63 21.41 -19.43
C ALA A 13 -48.41 21.46 -20.36
N VAL A 14 -47.30 22.02 -19.89
CA VAL A 14 -46.01 21.97 -20.58
C VAL A 14 -45.35 20.62 -20.26
N ALA A 15 -45.37 19.68 -21.20
CA ALA A 15 -44.65 18.43 -21.09
C ALA A 15 -43.15 18.68 -21.34
N VAL A 16 -42.34 18.67 -20.28
CA VAL A 16 -40.88 18.71 -20.38
C VAL A 16 -40.40 17.31 -20.76
N LEU A 17 -40.02 17.14 -22.03
CA LEU A 17 -39.28 15.97 -22.52
C LEU A 17 -37.86 16.01 -21.95
N VAL A 18 -37.63 15.29 -20.86
CA VAL A 18 -36.28 15.00 -20.36
C VAL A 18 -35.67 13.94 -21.27
N LEU A 19 -34.87 14.39 -22.25
CA LEU A 19 -33.97 13.49 -22.98
C LEU A 19 -32.88 13.01 -22.02
N PRO A 20 -32.69 11.70 -21.83
CA PRO A 20 -31.57 11.22 -21.04
C PRO A 20 -30.27 11.63 -21.73
N ALA A 21 -29.37 12.26 -20.97
CA ALA A 21 -28.01 12.50 -21.43
C ALA A 21 -27.41 11.15 -21.82
N LEU A 22 -27.14 10.97 -23.11
CA LEU A 22 -26.31 9.89 -23.61
C LEU A 22 -24.89 10.14 -23.10
N VAL A 23 -24.61 9.67 -21.89
CA VAL A 23 -23.24 9.47 -21.44
C VAL A 23 -22.71 8.34 -22.32
N SER A 24 -21.87 8.73 -23.29
CA SER A 24 -21.06 7.79 -24.05
C SER A 24 -20.08 7.13 -23.06
N SER A 25 -20.48 6.00 -22.48
CA SER A 25 -19.55 5.07 -21.86
C SER A 25 -18.74 4.45 -22.99
N GLY A 26 -17.58 5.04 -23.30
CA GLY A 26 -16.61 4.47 -24.22
C GLY A 26 -16.20 3.05 -23.79
N PRO A 27 -15.73 2.19 -24.72
CA PRO A 27 -15.55 0.77 -24.44
C PRO A 27 -14.26 0.47 -23.66
N GLN A 28 -14.42 -0.37 -22.64
CA GLN A 28 -13.41 -1.17 -21.89
C GLN A 28 -12.61 -0.45 -20.78
N GLU A 29 -13.29 -0.20 -19.65
CA GLU A 29 -12.70 0.26 -18.39
C GLU A 29 -12.15 -0.86 -17.47
N GLU A 30 -12.11 -2.13 -17.91
CA GLU A 30 -11.48 -3.18 -17.12
C GLU A 30 -10.02 -3.40 -17.53
N PRO A 31 -9.05 -2.82 -16.81
CA PRO A 31 -7.65 -3.19 -17.00
C PRO A 31 -7.46 -4.66 -16.61
N THR A 32 -6.87 -5.43 -17.52
CA THR A 32 -6.54 -6.82 -17.25
C THR A 32 -5.31 -6.91 -16.35
N ALA A 33 -5.29 -7.91 -15.46
CA ALA A 33 -4.13 -8.33 -14.66
C ALA A 33 -2.98 -8.93 -15.51
N GLY A 34 -2.81 -8.45 -16.75
CA GLY A 34 -1.84 -8.97 -17.72
C GLY A 34 -0.38 -8.86 -17.24
N ALA A 35 0.54 -9.42 -18.01
CA ALA A 35 1.96 -9.43 -17.66
C ALA A 35 2.52 -8.01 -17.42
N ASN A 36 3.41 -7.87 -16.43
CA ASN A 36 4.12 -6.61 -16.16
C ASN A 36 5.17 -6.37 -17.25
N ARG A 37 4.86 -5.47 -18.17
CA ARG A 37 5.63 -5.24 -19.39
C ARG A 37 6.22 -3.84 -19.42
N THR A 38 7.48 -3.75 -19.86
CA THR A 38 8.16 -2.45 -20.01
C THR A 38 7.68 -1.67 -21.23
N ASP A 39 7.14 -2.38 -22.23
CA ASP A 39 6.69 -1.87 -23.52
C ASP A 39 5.17 -1.63 -23.60
N GLU A 40 4.47 -1.79 -22.48
CA GLU A 40 3.07 -1.35 -22.37
C GLU A 40 3.01 0.18 -22.56
N PRO A 41 2.13 0.73 -23.41
CA PRO A 41 2.05 2.17 -23.61
C PRO A 41 1.70 2.94 -22.33
N LEU A 42 2.08 4.21 -22.30
CA LEU A 42 1.64 5.15 -21.28
C LEU A 42 0.20 5.56 -21.58
N VAL A 43 -0.55 5.92 -20.54
CA VAL A 43 -1.90 6.43 -20.70
C VAL A 43 -1.89 7.89 -21.18
N ASP A 44 -2.84 8.27 -22.02
CA ASP A 44 -3.02 9.67 -22.46
C ASP A 44 -3.49 10.58 -21.31
N GLN A 45 -4.34 10.05 -20.43
CA GLN A 45 -4.89 10.76 -19.27
C GLN A 45 -4.79 9.89 -18.02
N PHE A 46 -4.17 10.44 -16.99
CA PHE A 46 -4.08 9.81 -15.67
C PHE A 46 -5.46 9.41 -15.14
N SER A 47 -5.56 8.23 -14.54
CA SER A 47 -6.76 7.74 -13.87
C SER A 47 -6.41 6.97 -12.60
N LEU A 48 -6.75 7.52 -11.44
CA LEU A 48 -6.62 6.82 -10.17
C LEU A 48 -7.55 5.60 -10.12
N GLN A 49 -8.78 5.74 -10.62
CA GLN A 49 -9.74 4.62 -10.72
C GLN A 49 -9.17 3.45 -11.52
N ARG A 50 -8.45 3.69 -12.62
CA ARG A 50 -7.82 2.60 -13.39
C ARG A 50 -6.73 1.88 -12.59
N ALA A 51 -5.95 2.60 -11.77
CA ALA A 51 -4.99 1.98 -10.87
C ALA A 51 -5.67 1.08 -9.82
N VAL A 52 -6.81 1.53 -9.27
CA VAL A 52 -7.62 0.74 -8.34
C VAL A 52 -8.19 -0.51 -9.01
N SER A 53 -8.75 -0.39 -10.22
CA SER A 53 -9.26 -1.55 -10.97
C SER A 53 -8.16 -2.57 -11.27
N PHE A 54 -6.95 -2.12 -11.64
CA PHE A 54 -5.79 -3.00 -11.81
C PHE A 54 -5.39 -3.70 -10.50
N ALA A 55 -5.37 -2.96 -9.40
CA ALA A 55 -5.08 -3.50 -8.08
C ALA A 55 -6.10 -4.57 -7.65
N ASP A 56 -7.39 -4.33 -7.87
CA ASP A 56 -8.48 -5.27 -7.62
C ASP A 56 -8.30 -6.55 -8.45
N ALA A 57 -8.07 -6.42 -9.75
CA ALA A 57 -7.90 -7.54 -10.67
C ALA A 57 -6.68 -8.39 -10.34
N THR A 58 -5.53 -7.76 -10.06
CA THR A 58 -4.29 -8.50 -9.73
C THR A 58 -4.32 -9.16 -8.36
N ALA A 59 -5.00 -8.57 -7.37
CA ALA A 59 -5.22 -9.21 -6.08
C ALA A 59 -6.10 -10.46 -6.25
N LEU A 60 -7.24 -10.34 -6.94
CA LEU A 60 -8.13 -11.48 -7.22
C LEU A 60 -7.42 -12.60 -7.99
N GLN A 61 -6.71 -12.25 -9.06
CA GLN A 61 -5.97 -13.23 -9.86
C GLN A 61 -4.93 -13.98 -9.01
N TRP A 62 -4.23 -13.26 -8.12
CA TRP A 62 -3.24 -13.87 -7.24
C TRP A 62 -3.87 -14.90 -6.30
N GLU A 63 -4.99 -14.54 -5.68
CA GLU A 63 -5.73 -15.42 -4.78
C GLU A 63 -6.16 -16.70 -5.49
N GLN A 64 -6.75 -16.57 -6.69
CA GLN A 64 -7.23 -17.70 -7.48
C GLN A 64 -6.10 -18.62 -7.97
N GLN A 65 -4.94 -18.07 -8.34
CA GLN A 65 -3.85 -18.84 -8.94
C GLN A 65 -2.83 -19.38 -7.94
N ARG A 66 -2.68 -18.72 -6.78
CA ARG A 66 -1.62 -19.02 -5.81
C ARG A 66 -2.14 -19.49 -4.44
N ASP A 67 -3.40 -19.20 -4.12
CA ASP A 67 -4.01 -19.50 -2.82
C ASP A 67 -3.11 -19.09 -1.63
N CYS A 68 -2.46 -17.92 -1.74
CA CYS A 68 -1.63 -17.35 -0.69
C CYS A 68 -1.67 -15.82 -0.68
N VAL A 69 -1.14 -15.22 0.39
CA VAL A 69 -0.90 -13.79 0.48
C VAL A 69 0.60 -13.51 0.36
N THR A 70 0.97 -12.48 -0.41
CA THR A 70 2.35 -11.97 -0.47
C THR A 70 2.42 -10.49 -0.16
N CYS A 71 3.59 -10.04 0.30
CA CYS A 71 3.77 -8.65 0.70
C CYS A 71 3.57 -7.65 -0.44
N HIS A 72 3.96 -8.01 -1.66
CA HIS A 72 4.04 -7.09 -2.79
C HIS A 72 2.88 -7.20 -3.80
N THR A 73 1.92 -8.13 -3.62
CA THR A 73 0.72 -8.24 -4.46
C THR A 73 -0.57 -7.94 -3.66
N ASN A 74 -1.16 -8.94 -3.03
CA ASN A 74 -2.45 -8.87 -2.34
C ASN A 74 -2.34 -8.50 -0.86
N GLY A 75 -1.15 -8.53 -0.25
CA GLY A 75 -0.91 -8.04 1.11
C GLY A 75 -1.00 -6.51 1.19
N LEU A 76 -0.09 -5.80 0.50
CA LEU A 76 -0.11 -4.33 0.47
C LEU A 76 -1.41 -3.75 -0.13
N TYR A 77 -2.07 -4.52 -1.01
CA TYR A 77 -3.41 -4.20 -1.51
C TYR A 77 -4.43 -3.97 -0.37
N LEU A 78 -4.41 -4.78 0.69
CA LEU A 78 -5.31 -4.60 1.85
C LEU A 78 -5.17 -3.20 2.47
N VAL A 79 -3.95 -2.67 2.48
CA VAL A 79 -3.66 -1.32 3.00
C VAL A 79 -4.23 -0.27 2.06
N ALA A 80 -3.86 -0.32 0.78
CA ALA A 80 -4.30 0.65 -0.22
C ALA A 80 -5.84 0.70 -0.34
N ARG A 81 -6.48 -0.47 -0.46
CA ARG A 81 -7.93 -0.56 -0.66
C ARG A 81 -8.72 -0.05 0.54
N SER A 82 -8.24 -0.31 1.77
CA SER A 82 -8.86 0.23 2.99
C SER A 82 -8.85 1.76 3.08
N LYS A 83 -7.96 2.43 2.35
CA LYS A 83 -7.87 3.90 2.32
C LYS A 83 -8.72 4.52 1.23
N VAL A 84 -8.91 3.82 0.12
CA VAL A 84 -9.57 4.37 -1.06
C VAL A 84 -11.05 4.06 -1.14
N SER A 85 -11.44 2.81 -0.91
CA SER A 85 -12.88 2.46 -0.83
C SER A 85 -13.06 1.35 0.21
N PRO A 86 -13.02 1.70 1.51
CA PRO A 86 -13.09 0.73 2.60
C PRO A 86 -14.34 -0.18 2.51
N ALA A 87 -15.47 0.35 2.06
CA ALA A 87 -16.73 -0.38 1.99
C ALA A 87 -16.89 -1.28 0.74
N SER A 88 -15.93 -1.28 -0.20
CA SER A 88 -16.09 -2.00 -1.47
C SER A 88 -16.13 -3.52 -1.30
N ALA A 89 -16.78 -4.21 -2.24
CA ALA A 89 -16.85 -5.67 -2.24
C ALA A 89 -15.46 -6.30 -2.41
N GLU A 90 -14.56 -5.66 -3.17
CA GLU A 90 -13.21 -6.14 -3.41
C GLU A 90 -12.35 -6.08 -2.13
N ASN A 91 -12.50 -5.02 -1.33
CA ASN A 91 -11.84 -4.92 -0.02
C ASN A 91 -12.37 -6.00 0.94
N GLN A 92 -13.69 -6.19 1.00
CA GLN A 92 -14.32 -7.21 1.84
C GLN A 92 -13.81 -8.61 1.48
N ARG A 93 -13.85 -8.97 0.18
CA ARG A 93 -13.33 -10.23 -0.35
C ARG A 93 -11.87 -10.45 0.02
N ALA A 94 -10.99 -9.49 -0.22
CA ALA A 94 -9.57 -9.66 0.06
C ALA A 94 -9.29 -9.81 1.57
N ARG A 95 -10.02 -9.09 2.43
CA ARG A 95 -9.94 -9.27 3.89
C ARG A 95 -10.41 -10.66 4.31
N GLU A 96 -11.50 -11.16 3.74
CA GLU A 96 -11.98 -12.52 3.97
C GLU A 96 -10.96 -13.57 3.53
N PHE A 97 -10.36 -13.40 2.34
CA PHE A 97 -9.29 -14.27 1.88
C PHE A 97 -8.09 -14.27 2.84
N ALA A 98 -7.63 -13.09 3.27
CA ALA A 98 -6.52 -12.96 4.21
C ALA A 98 -6.81 -13.61 5.58
N ARG A 99 -8.04 -13.49 6.09
CA ARG A 99 -8.49 -14.20 7.30
C ARG A 99 -8.48 -15.72 7.10
N GLY A 100 -9.02 -16.19 5.98
CA GLY A 100 -9.01 -17.61 5.62
C GLY A 100 -7.58 -18.14 5.54
N TYR A 101 -6.69 -17.42 4.86
CA TYR A 101 -5.27 -17.72 4.76
C TYR A 101 -4.63 -17.88 6.15
N LEU A 102 -4.79 -16.90 7.03
CA LEU A 102 -4.23 -16.93 8.39
C LEU A 102 -4.84 -18.05 9.25
N ASN A 103 -6.15 -18.29 9.15
CA ASN A 103 -6.85 -19.30 9.94
C ASN A 103 -6.35 -20.73 9.64
N ARG A 104 -5.87 -21.02 8.43
CA ARG A 104 -5.25 -22.32 8.12
C ARG A 104 -4.07 -22.65 9.04
N TYR A 105 -3.29 -21.64 9.43
CA TYR A 105 -2.14 -21.81 10.32
C TYR A 105 -2.51 -21.66 11.79
N VAL A 106 -3.34 -20.67 12.12
CA VAL A 106 -3.63 -20.29 13.50
C VAL A 106 -4.70 -21.17 14.14
N VAL A 107 -5.71 -21.56 13.38
CA VAL A 107 -6.87 -22.33 13.85
C VAL A 107 -6.72 -23.79 13.48
N ASP A 108 -6.53 -24.06 12.19
CA ASP A 108 -6.49 -25.44 11.67
C ASP A 108 -5.14 -26.12 11.93
N LYS A 109 -4.11 -25.34 12.28
CA LYS A 109 -2.72 -25.79 12.51
C LYS A 109 -2.16 -26.62 11.36
N LYS A 110 -2.57 -26.29 10.12
CA LYS A 110 -2.10 -26.93 8.89
C LYS A 110 -1.16 -26.00 8.17
N THR A 111 0.09 -26.42 7.98
CA THR A 111 1.00 -25.76 7.05
C THR A 111 0.65 -26.21 5.62
N PRO A 112 0.18 -25.32 4.73
CA PRO A 112 -0.13 -25.69 3.35
C PRO A 112 1.14 -26.20 2.64
N SER A 113 1.02 -27.29 1.88
CA SER A 113 2.12 -27.82 1.08
C SER A 113 2.48 -26.84 -0.05
N GLY A 114 3.77 -26.74 -0.37
CA GLY A 114 4.26 -25.91 -1.49
C GLY A 114 4.34 -24.40 -1.22
N GLN A 115 4.01 -23.93 -0.02
CA GLN A 115 4.15 -22.53 0.36
C GLN A 115 5.48 -22.30 1.09
N ARG A 116 6.30 -21.36 0.59
CA ARG A 116 7.65 -21.08 1.12
C ARG A 116 7.67 -20.14 2.35
N GLY A 117 6.57 -19.46 2.65
CA GLY A 117 6.55 -18.34 3.61
C GLY A 117 5.86 -18.66 4.94
N ALA A 118 6.44 -19.54 5.77
CA ALA A 118 5.82 -19.88 7.05
C ALA A 118 5.84 -18.73 8.08
N VAL A 119 6.78 -17.78 8.01
CA VAL A 119 6.82 -16.63 8.95
C VAL A 119 6.54 -15.30 8.24
N GLU A 120 7.20 -15.01 7.12
CA GLU A 120 6.94 -13.79 6.33
C GLU A 120 5.47 -13.67 5.92
N GLY A 121 4.89 -14.73 5.34
CA GLY A 121 3.48 -14.76 4.93
C GLY A 121 2.54 -14.54 6.11
N LEU A 122 2.82 -15.12 7.28
CA LEU A 122 2.00 -14.93 8.48
C LEU A 122 2.12 -13.53 9.05
N VAL A 123 3.35 -13.06 9.28
CA VAL A 123 3.62 -11.77 9.92
C VAL A 123 3.15 -10.63 9.03
N ALA A 124 3.51 -10.65 7.74
CA ALA A 124 3.12 -9.62 6.80
C ALA A 124 1.61 -9.55 6.61
N THR A 125 0.95 -10.70 6.38
CA THR A 125 -0.51 -10.73 6.20
C THR A 125 -1.22 -10.26 7.46
N THR A 126 -0.75 -10.65 8.65
CA THR A 126 -1.31 -10.18 9.92
C THR A 126 -1.19 -8.66 10.05
N CYS A 127 -0.04 -8.09 9.70
CA CYS A 127 0.19 -6.64 9.75
C CYS A 127 -0.70 -5.89 8.73
N PHE A 128 -0.74 -6.34 7.48
CA PHE A 128 -1.57 -5.71 6.44
C PHE A 128 -3.07 -5.82 6.74
N LEU A 129 -3.52 -6.98 7.21
CA LEU A 129 -4.90 -7.17 7.64
C LEU A 129 -5.24 -6.32 8.88
N THR A 130 -4.30 -6.14 9.80
CA THR A 130 -4.46 -5.22 10.95
C THR A 130 -4.68 -3.78 10.48
N ILE A 131 -3.83 -3.29 9.57
CA ILE A 131 -3.96 -1.94 9.00
C ILE A 131 -5.30 -1.79 8.28
N SER A 132 -5.71 -2.80 7.51
CA SER A 132 -6.97 -2.80 6.75
C SER A 132 -8.21 -2.88 7.64
N ASP A 133 -8.22 -3.73 8.67
CA ASP A 133 -9.31 -3.85 9.64
C ASP A 133 -9.54 -2.52 10.37
N ILE A 134 -8.47 -1.88 10.85
CA ILE A 134 -8.57 -0.57 11.51
C ILE A 134 -8.97 0.52 10.53
N GLY A 135 -8.42 0.51 9.31
CA GLY A 135 -8.75 1.47 8.26
C GLY A 135 -10.20 1.37 7.76
N THR A 136 -10.79 0.19 7.82
CA THR A 136 -12.13 -0.10 7.29
C THR A 136 -13.20 -0.03 8.37
N ASP A 137 -13.02 -0.75 9.49
CA ASP A 137 -14.06 -0.94 10.51
C ASP A 137 -13.75 -0.19 11.82
N GLY A 138 -12.57 0.43 11.93
CA GLY A 138 -12.09 1.05 13.17
C GLY A 138 -11.77 0.04 14.29
N LYS A 139 -11.80 -1.27 14.01
CA LYS A 139 -11.62 -2.33 15.00
C LYS A 139 -10.98 -3.58 14.41
N LEU A 140 -10.26 -4.32 15.25
CA LEU A 140 -9.76 -5.65 14.90
C LEU A 140 -10.90 -6.66 14.85
N SER A 141 -10.93 -7.50 13.81
CA SER A 141 -11.75 -8.71 13.81
C SER A 141 -11.25 -9.75 14.82
N LYS A 142 -12.07 -10.75 15.16
CA LYS A 142 -11.67 -11.86 16.02
C LYS A 142 -10.51 -12.67 15.40
N ASP A 143 -10.54 -12.86 14.08
CA ASP A 143 -9.48 -13.56 13.34
C ASP A 143 -8.16 -12.79 13.40
N THR A 144 -8.20 -11.47 13.16
CA THR A 144 -7.02 -10.61 13.22
C THR A 144 -6.40 -10.59 14.62
N ARG A 145 -7.21 -10.59 15.69
CA ARG A 145 -6.70 -10.72 17.07
C ARG A 145 -5.97 -12.04 17.29
N ARG A 146 -6.51 -13.17 16.81
CA ARG A 146 -5.85 -14.48 16.91
C ARG A 146 -4.55 -14.53 16.10
N ALA A 147 -4.57 -13.95 14.90
CA ALA A 147 -3.40 -13.85 14.04
C ALA A 147 -2.28 -13.01 14.68
N LEU A 148 -2.62 -11.88 15.32
CA LEU A 148 -1.68 -11.07 16.08
C LEU A 148 -1.09 -11.84 17.26
N ASP A 149 -1.91 -12.57 18.02
CA ASP A 149 -1.43 -13.40 19.13
C ASP A 149 -0.46 -14.49 18.67
N HIS A 150 -0.67 -15.03 17.46
CA HIS A 150 0.24 -15.99 16.85
C HIS A 150 1.51 -15.32 16.32
N MET A 151 1.38 -14.17 15.64
CA MET A 151 2.50 -13.37 15.14
C MET A 151 3.51 -13.04 16.25
N TRP A 152 3.01 -12.62 17.43
CA TRP A 152 3.87 -12.37 18.60
C TRP A 152 4.53 -13.63 19.15
N SER A 153 3.90 -14.80 19.03
CA SER A 153 4.51 -16.08 19.42
C SER A 153 5.63 -16.55 18.49
N LEU A 154 5.68 -16.01 17.26
CA LEU A 154 6.74 -16.28 16.28
C LEU A 154 7.90 -15.29 16.39
N GLN A 155 7.78 -14.25 17.22
CA GLN A 155 8.81 -13.23 17.37
C GLN A 155 9.97 -13.75 18.23
N ASP A 156 11.19 -13.56 17.74
CA ASP A 156 12.41 -13.95 18.43
C ASP A 156 12.64 -13.10 19.68
N GLU A 157 13.53 -13.56 20.56
CA GLU A 157 13.84 -12.86 21.82
C GLU A 157 14.50 -11.49 21.60
N ASP A 158 15.22 -11.33 20.50
CA ASP A 158 15.84 -10.06 20.12
C ASP A 158 14.81 -9.03 19.61
N GLY A 159 13.62 -9.49 19.20
CA GLY A 159 12.51 -8.70 18.70
C GLY A 159 12.29 -8.72 17.19
N ALA A 160 13.11 -9.46 16.44
CA ALA A 160 12.89 -9.71 15.03
C ALA A 160 11.99 -10.94 14.78
N TRP A 161 11.79 -11.24 13.50
CA TRP A 161 11.36 -12.55 13.02
C TRP A 161 12.50 -13.12 12.19
N GLY A 162 13.50 -13.74 12.80
CA GLY A 162 14.74 -14.17 12.14
C GLY A 162 14.54 -15.18 11.02
N ALA A 163 13.45 -15.95 11.08
CA ALA A 163 12.97 -16.83 10.01
C ALA A 163 12.33 -16.08 8.82
N TRP A 164 12.29 -14.74 8.84
CA TRP A 164 11.91 -13.91 7.70
C TRP A 164 12.84 -14.15 6.52
N LEU A 165 12.26 -14.30 5.34
CA LEU A 165 12.99 -14.64 4.12
C LEU A 165 13.88 -13.47 3.67
N LYS A 166 15.17 -13.77 3.45
CA LYS A 166 16.19 -12.81 2.98
C LYS A 166 16.79 -13.26 1.65
N CYS A 167 15.94 -13.52 0.66
CA CYS A 167 16.36 -14.09 -0.62
C CYS A 167 16.93 -13.04 -1.60
N GLY A 168 17.02 -11.78 -1.15
CA GLY A 168 17.54 -10.66 -1.94
C GLY A 168 16.52 -10.15 -2.96
N TRP A 169 15.23 -10.13 -2.59
CA TRP A 169 14.17 -9.47 -3.35
C TRP A 169 13.79 -8.16 -2.65
N PRO A 170 14.52 -7.06 -2.91
CA PRO A 170 14.22 -5.80 -2.25
C PRO A 170 12.91 -5.19 -2.74
N PRO A 171 12.23 -4.43 -1.86
CA PRO A 171 12.60 -4.17 -0.46
C PRO A 171 12.09 -5.22 0.55
N PHE A 172 11.16 -6.08 0.16
CA PHE A 172 10.37 -6.89 1.09
C PHE A 172 11.13 -8.06 1.73
N GLU A 173 12.06 -8.68 1.00
CA GLU A 173 12.76 -9.90 1.40
C GLU A 173 14.28 -9.71 1.31
N SER A 174 14.77 -8.62 1.88
CA SER A 174 16.21 -8.26 1.87
C SER A 174 16.87 -8.27 3.25
N ASP A 175 16.10 -8.06 4.32
CA ASP A 175 16.60 -7.88 5.68
C ASP A 175 15.46 -8.09 6.70
N ASP A 176 15.79 -8.07 7.99
CA ASP A 176 14.79 -8.14 9.08
C ASP A 176 14.04 -6.82 9.28
N HIS A 177 14.62 -5.70 8.82
CA HIS A 177 14.11 -4.37 9.10
C HIS A 177 12.73 -4.15 8.46
N PHE A 178 12.48 -4.72 7.28
CA PHE A 178 11.16 -4.65 6.65
C PHE A 178 10.07 -5.27 7.54
N GLY A 179 10.24 -6.53 7.97
CA GLY A 179 9.25 -7.23 8.80
C GLY A 179 9.03 -6.53 10.14
N VAL A 180 10.11 -6.11 10.79
CA VAL A 180 10.05 -5.42 12.09
C VAL A 180 9.35 -4.07 11.98
N THR A 181 9.69 -3.26 10.97
CA THR A 181 9.05 -1.95 10.80
C THR A 181 7.60 -2.04 10.33
N LEU A 182 7.25 -3.04 9.52
CA LEU A 182 5.86 -3.32 9.18
C LEU A 182 5.03 -3.69 10.42
N ALA A 183 5.58 -4.51 11.32
CA ALA A 183 4.95 -4.80 12.61
C ALA A 183 4.81 -3.55 13.48
N ALA A 184 5.78 -2.62 13.44
CA ALA A 184 5.69 -1.34 14.12
C ALA A 184 4.59 -0.43 13.55
N VAL A 185 4.41 -0.39 12.22
CA VAL A 185 3.28 0.30 11.59
C VAL A 185 1.95 -0.27 12.09
N ALA A 186 1.79 -1.60 12.06
CA ALA A 186 0.57 -2.24 12.55
C ALA A 186 0.35 -1.97 14.05
N ALA A 187 1.41 -2.05 14.86
CA ALA A 187 1.38 -1.82 16.31
C ALA A 187 0.86 -0.43 16.69
N GLY A 188 1.20 0.60 15.90
CA GLY A 188 0.70 1.96 16.11
C GLY A 188 -0.82 2.08 15.98
N LEU A 189 -1.43 1.23 15.16
CA LEU A 189 -2.89 1.23 14.91
C LEU A 189 -3.67 0.29 15.84
N MET A 190 -2.98 -0.60 16.56
CA MET A 190 -3.66 -1.56 17.44
C MET A 190 -4.43 -0.84 18.56
N PRO A 191 -5.71 -1.20 18.79
CA PRO A 191 -6.48 -0.64 19.89
C PRO A 191 -5.76 -0.86 21.23
N GLU A 192 -5.86 0.12 22.12
CA GLU A 192 -5.24 0.03 23.44
C GLU A 192 -5.66 -1.22 24.22
N SER A 193 -6.93 -1.63 24.08
CA SER A 193 -7.44 -2.86 24.68
C SER A 193 -6.70 -4.12 24.23
N TYR A 194 -6.18 -4.15 22.99
CA TYR A 194 -5.35 -5.25 22.51
C TYR A 194 -3.89 -5.11 22.97
N ARG A 195 -3.31 -3.90 22.87
CA ARG A 195 -1.91 -3.63 23.27
C ARG A 195 -1.64 -3.94 24.75
N ARG A 196 -2.65 -3.94 25.59
CA ARG A 196 -2.55 -4.28 27.02
C ARG A 196 -2.52 -5.79 27.33
N SER A 197 -2.74 -6.65 26.35
CA SER A 197 -2.61 -8.11 26.54
C SER A 197 -1.15 -8.51 26.80
N ASP A 198 -0.92 -9.61 27.51
CA ASP A 198 0.45 -10.02 27.88
C ASP A 198 1.32 -10.33 26.65
N LYS A 199 0.74 -10.99 25.64
CA LYS A 199 1.41 -11.27 24.36
C LYS A 199 1.80 -10.00 23.63
N ALA A 200 0.87 -9.04 23.51
CA ALA A 200 1.15 -7.79 22.82
C ALA A 200 2.16 -6.94 23.60
N LYS A 201 2.05 -6.84 24.93
CA LYS A 201 3.02 -6.09 25.76
C LYS A 201 4.45 -6.60 25.56
N LEU A 202 4.66 -7.91 25.67
CA LEU A 202 5.98 -8.52 25.49
C LEU A 202 6.50 -8.26 24.07
N GLY A 203 5.65 -8.48 23.07
CA GLY A 203 6.05 -8.30 21.68
C GLY A 203 6.41 -6.85 21.32
N LEU A 204 5.64 -5.89 21.83
CA LEU A 204 5.89 -4.46 21.69
C LEU A 204 7.18 -4.03 22.40
N GLN A 205 7.48 -4.60 23.57
CA GLN A 205 8.73 -4.32 24.28
C GLN A 205 9.94 -4.81 23.48
N ARG A 206 9.88 -6.04 22.96
CA ARG A 206 10.93 -6.62 22.13
C ARG A 206 11.11 -5.84 20.83
N LEU A 207 10.00 -5.48 20.18
CA LEU A 207 9.97 -4.65 18.98
C LEU A 207 10.68 -3.30 19.22
N ALA A 208 10.33 -2.59 20.29
CA ALA A 208 10.95 -1.32 20.63
C ALA A 208 12.46 -1.46 20.93
N LYS A 209 12.85 -2.52 21.65
CA LYS A 209 14.26 -2.83 21.92
C LYS A 209 15.03 -3.09 20.63
N TRP A 210 14.48 -3.89 19.72
CA TRP A 210 15.12 -4.20 18.44
C TRP A 210 15.33 -2.93 17.61
N LEU A 211 14.30 -2.10 17.46
CA LEU A 211 14.39 -0.85 16.70
C LEU A 211 15.38 0.15 17.31
N GLY A 212 15.52 0.17 18.65
CA GLY A 212 16.52 0.99 19.33
C GLY A 212 17.96 0.51 19.12
N ASN A 213 18.17 -0.80 18.97
CA ASN A 213 19.48 -1.41 18.80
C ASN A 213 19.93 -1.55 17.34
N ASN A 214 18.99 -1.46 16.39
CA ASN A 214 19.23 -1.67 14.97
C ASN A 214 18.84 -0.41 14.18
N PRO A 215 19.71 0.62 14.13
CA PRO A 215 19.41 1.86 13.45
C PRO A 215 19.23 1.65 11.92
N PRO A 216 18.42 2.48 11.26
CA PRO A 216 18.15 2.32 9.84
C PRO A 216 19.41 2.53 8.99
N GLN A 217 19.66 1.60 8.06
CA GLN A 217 20.89 1.54 7.24
C GLN A 217 20.75 2.21 5.86
N ASN A 218 19.53 2.50 5.44
CA ASN A 218 19.22 3.06 4.14
C ASN A 218 17.94 3.92 4.21
N LEU A 219 17.60 4.62 3.12
CA LEU A 219 16.45 5.53 3.11
C LEU A 219 15.11 4.81 3.13
N HIS A 220 15.05 3.58 2.63
CA HIS A 220 13.83 2.77 2.75
C HIS A 220 13.52 2.43 4.21
N HIS A 221 14.52 2.01 4.98
CA HIS A 221 14.40 1.77 6.42
C HIS A 221 13.93 3.02 7.16
N LYS A 222 14.55 4.18 6.85
CA LYS A 222 14.14 5.48 7.40
C LYS A 222 12.69 5.80 7.02
N GLY A 223 12.28 5.57 5.77
CA GLY A 223 10.91 5.74 5.30
C GLY A 223 9.89 4.87 6.04
N MET A 224 10.19 3.59 6.25
CA MET A 224 9.33 2.69 7.02
C MET A 224 9.22 3.13 8.49
N MET A 225 10.29 3.62 9.09
CA MET A 225 10.27 4.20 10.43
C MET A 225 9.44 5.48 10.50
N LEU A 226 9.50 6.35 9.49
CA LEU A 226 8.64 7.53 9.37
C LEU A 226 7.17 7.14 9.31
N TRP A 227 6.84 6.08 8.55
CA TRP A 227 5.48 5.53 8.52
C TRP A 227 5.04 5.02 9.90
N ALA A 228 5.85 4.19 10.55
CA ALA A 228 5.53 3.66 11.89
C ALA A 228 5.35 4.78 12.92
N ALA A 229 6.19 5.81 12.87
CA ALA A 229 6.19 6.94 13.80
C ALA A 229 5.01 7.90 13.64
N LYS A 230 4.17 7.73 12.62
CA LYS A 230 2.91 8.47 12.49
C LYS A 230 1.98 8.16 13.66
N GLU A 231 1.82 6.87 13.97
CA GLU A 231 0.88 6.40 14.98
C GLU A 231 1.61 6.03 16.30
N LEU A 232 2.84 5.53 16.22
CA LEU A 232 3.68 5.28 17.40
C LEU A 232 4.38 6.56 17.87
N ARG A 233 3.64 7.38 18.63
CA ARG A 233 4.21 8.57 19.29
C ARG A 233 5.41 8.18 20.15
N GLY A 234 6.51 8.90 19.98
CA GLY A 234 7.77 8.65 20.69
C GLY A 234 8.71 7.64 20.03
N LEU A 235 8.31 6.97 18.94
CA LEU A 235 9.23 6.09 18.19
C LEU A 235 10.43 6.85 17.63
N LEU A 236 10.20 8.08 17.15
CA LEU A 236 11.24 8.97 16.61
C LEU A 236 11.24 10.30 17.34
N SER A 237 12.44 10.85 17.55
CA SER A 237 12.59 12.25 17.94
C SER A 237 12.15 13.17 16.80
N SER A 238 11.74 14.39 17.14
CA SER A 238 11.43 15.43 16.15
C SER A 238 12.62 15.73 15.24
N GLY A 239 13.85 15.69 15.79
CA GLY A 239 15.09 15.84 15.04
C GLY A 239 15.30 14.74 14.01
N ALA A 240 15.18 13.46 14.41
CA ALA A 240 15.32 12.32 13.50
C ALA A 240 14.27 12.37 12.38
N ARG A 241 13.01 12.66 12.72
CA ARG A 241 11.93 12.84 11.73
C ARG A 241 12.30 13.90 10.69
N LYS A 242 12.72 15.09 11.14
CA LYS A 242 13.09 16.20 10.24
C LYS A 242 14.27 15.84 9.33
N ILE A 243 15.34 15.27 9.91
CA ILE A 243 16.55 14.90 9.16
C ILE A 243 16.23 13.86 8.09
N TRP A 244 15.53 12.78 8.46
CA TRP A 244 15.25 11.71 7.50
C TRP A 244 14.26 12.13 6.41
N SER A 245 13.27 12.99 6.72
CA SER A 245 12.42 13.58 5.69
C SER A 245 13.22 14.45 4.73
N GLN A 246 14.19 15.23 5.22
CA GLN A 246 15.06 16.05 4.35
C GLN A 246 15.97 15.20 3.47
N GLU A 247 16.57 14.14 3.99
CA GLU A 247 17.37 13.22 3.18
C GLU A 247 16.54 12.57 2.06
N LEU A 248 15.32 12.10 2.36
CA LEU A 248 14.41 11.57 1.35
C LEU A 248 14.07 12.62 0.28
N LEU A 249 13.75 13.85 0.69
CA LEU A 249 13.48 14.95 -0.23
C LEU A 249 14.70 15.20 -1.15
N GLN A 250 15.90 15.26 -0.60
CA GLN A 250 17.13 15.53 -1.36
C GLN A 250 17.47 14.45 -2.40
N MET A 251 16.94 13.22 -2.25
CA MET A 251 17.12 12.16 -3.25
C MET A 251 16.19 12.27 -4.46
N GLN A 252 15.30 13.26 -4.52
CA GLN A 252 14.49 13.47 -5.71
C GLN A 252 15.36 13.87 -6.90
N ARG A 253 15.16 13.20 -8.03
CA ARG A 253 15.91 13.44 -9.26
C ARG A 253 15.36 14.64 -10.04
N PRO A 254 16.13 15.18 -11.01
CA PRO A 254 15.69 16.30 -11.85
C PRO A 254 14.39 16.05 -12.63
N ASP A 255 14.08 14.78 -12.95
CA ASP A 255 12.83 14.42 -13.63
C ASP A 255 11.60 14.46 -12.71
N GLY A 256 11.80 14.63 -11.39
CA GLY A 256 10.74 14.65 -10.39
C GLY A 256 10.51 13.29 -9.70
N GLY A 257 11.15 12.21 -10.17
CA GLY A 257 11.02 10.90 -9.56
C GLY A 257 12.08 10.60 -8.50
N TRP A 258 11.93 9.44 -7.85
CA TRP A 258 12.93 8.80 -7.00
C TRP A 258 13.28 7.44 -7.59
N ARG A 259 14.36 6.85 -7.10
CA ARG A 259 14.89 5.59 -7.63
C ARG A 259 15.21 4.59 -6.53
N LEU A 260 14.88 3.33 -6.77
CA LEU A 260 14.93 2.24 -5.80
C LEU A 260 16.35 1.94 -5.34
N VAL A 261 17.34 2.02 -6.24
CA VAL A 261 18.75 1.81 -5.88
C VAL A 261 19.23 2.85 -4.86
N ASP A 262 18.72 4.09 -4.92
CA ASP A 262 19.06 5.14 -3.96
C ASP A 262 18.43 4.86 -2.59
N LEU A 263 17.17 4.41 -2.59
CA LEU A 263 16.49 3.99 -1.36
C LEU A 263 17.19 2.83 -0.66
N GLY A 264 17.81 1.94 -1.45
CA GLY A 264 18.59 0.79 -1.01
C GLY A 264 20.08 1.05 -0.77
N ALA A 265 20.51 2.31 -0.65
CA ALA A 265 21.91 2.68 -0.44
C ALA A 265 22.88 2.09 -1.49
N GLY A 266 22.49 2.13 -2.76
CA GLY A 266 23.29 1.63 -3.88
C GLY A 266 23.18 0.13 -4.14
N LYS A 267 22.55 -0.64 -3.24
CA LYS A 267 22.59 -2.12 -3.25
C LYS A 267 21.44 -2.76 -4.01
N TRP A 268 20.32 -2.05 -4.18
CA TRP A 268 19.10 -2.60 -4.78
C TRP A 268 19.11 -2.44 -6.30
N LYS A 269 20.00 -3.19 -6.95
CA LYS A 269 20.19 -3.21 -8.40
C LYS A 269 20.63 -4.60 -8.85
N ARG A 270 20.49 -4.90 -10.14
CA ARG A 270 21.03 -6.16 -10.69
C ARG A 270 22.56 -6.08 -10.80
N PRO A 271 23.26 -7.23 -10.85
CA PRO A 271 24.72 -7.23 -10.98
C PRO A 271 25.24 -6.40 -12.17
N GLU A 272 24.54 -6.47 -13.30
CA GLU A 272 24.88 -5.78 -14.55
C GLU A 272 24.47 -4.30 -14.61
N ASP A 273 23.60 -3.85 -13.70
CA ASP A 273 23.14 -2.47 -13.70
C ASP A 273 24.23 -1.54 -13.15
N GLU A 274 24.49 -0.42 -13.83
CA GLU A 274 25.24 0.70 -13.28
C GLU A 274 24.30 1.63 -12.52
N ALA A 275 24.55 1.82 -11.21
CA ALA A 275 23.63 2.54 -10.33
C ALA A 275 23.27 3.91 -10.89
N ASP A 276 24.24 4.72 -11.32
CA ASP A 276 24.02 6.09 -11.80
C ASP A 276 23.24 6.17 -13.12
N LYS A 277 23.20 5.09 -13.91
CA LYS A 277 22.46 5.02 -15.18
C LYS A 277 21.01 4.58 -15.02
N LEU A 278 20.61 4.06 -13.85
CA LEU A 278 19.23 3.64 -13.63
C LEU A 278 18.28 4.86 -13.56
N PRO A 279 17.09 4.79 -14.19
CA PRO A 279 16.11 5.88 -14.17
C PRO A 279 15.38 5.96 -12.82
N SER A 280 14.60 7.02 -12.61
CA SER A 280 13.58 7.02 -11.56
C SER A 280 12.56 5.90 -11.81
N ASP A 281 11.95 5.38 -10.74
CA ASP A 281 10.93 4.34 -10.81
C ASP A 281 9.75 4.64 -9.88
N ALA A 282 8.62 4.00 -10.20
CA ALA A 282 7.37 4.29 -9.53
C ALA A 282 7.29 3.74 -8.11
N TYR A 283 7.99 2.65 -7.77
CA TYR A 283 8.01 2.16 -6.40
C TYR A 283 8.66 3.20 -5.50
N ALA A 284 9.87 3.63 -5.86
CA ALA A 284 10.62 4.59 -5.06
C ALA A 284 9.93 5.95 -5.00
N THR A 285 9.38 6.42 -6.12
CA THR A 285 8.65 7.70 -6.19
C THR A 285 7.42 7.66 -5.29
N ALA A 286 6.55 6.66 -5.45
CA ALA A 286 5.31 6.57 -4.69
C ALA A 286 5.56 6.30 -3.19
N PHE A 287 6.49 5.41 -2.87
CA PHE A 287 6.90 5.15 -1.49
C PHE A 287 7.39 6.43 -0.80
N SER A 288 8.29 7.19 -1.47
CA SER A 288 8.86 8.42 -0.90
C SER A 288 7.79 9.46 -0.62
N ILE A 289 6.89 9.71 -1.57
CA ILE A 289 5.75 10.63 -1.36
C ILE A 289 4.91 10.18 -0.17
N PHE A 290 4.52 8.90 -0.14
CA PHE A 290 3.67 8.37 0.91
C PHE A 290 4.29 8.48 2.31
N VAL A 291 5.57 8.11 2.49
CA VAL A 291 6.22 8.18 3.81
C VAL A 291 6.52 9.62 4.23
N LEU A 292 6.79 10.53 3.29
CA LEU A 292 6.91 11.96 3.57
C LEU A 292 5.57 12.55 4.05
N ARG A 293 4.45 12.10 3.48
CA ARG A 293 3.10 12.44 3.99
C ARG A 293 2.87 11.90 5.41
N GLN A 294 3.36 10.69 5.71
CA GLN A 294 3.30 10.15 7.07
C GLN A 294 4.17 10.94 8.06
N ALA A 295 5.24 11.57 7.57
CA ALA A 295 6.11 12.46 8.32
C ALA A 295 5.59 13.90 8.45
N ALA A 296 4.33 14.15 8.06
CA ALA A 296 3.66 15.46 8.07
C ALA A 296 4.27 16.52 7.12
N ILE A 297 4.94 16.10 6.04
CA ILE A 297 5.28 17.01 4.93
C ILE A 297 3.98 17.36 4.18
N PRO A 298 3.63 18.65 3.98
CA PRO A 298 2.40 19.06 3.29
C PRO A 298 2.27 18.51 1.87
N ALA A 299 1.04 18.26 1.41
CA ALA A 299 0.78 17.70 0.07
C ALA A 299 1.20 18.65 -1.07
N ASP A 300 1.14 19.96 -0.82
CA ASP A 300 1.56 21.04 -1.73
C ASP A 300 3.07 21.34 -1.67
N HIS A 301 3.84 20.56 -0.90
CA HIS A 301 5.29 20.69 -0.88
C HIS A 301 5.86 20.50 -2.29
N PRO A 302 6.73 21.41 -2.83
CA PRO A 302 7.10 21.42 -4.24
C PRO A 302 7.63 20.09 -4.77
N GLN A 303 8.38 19.36 -3.94
CA GLN A 303 8.94 18.07 -4.30
C GLN A 303 7.88 16.95 -4.39
N LEU A 304 6.85 17.00 -3.53
CA LEU A 304 5.73 16.05 -3.60
C LEU A 304 4.89 16.30 -4.84
N VAL A 305 4.61 17.58 -5.17
CA VAL A 305 3.91 17.96 -6.40
C VAL A 305 4.62 17.42 -7.64
N ARG A 306 5.93 17.65 -7.77
CA ARG A 306 6.72 17.11 -8.90
C ARG A 306 6.71 15.58 -8.93
N GLY A 307 6.74 14.92 -7.77
CA GLY A 307 6.65 13.47 -7.68
C GLY A 307 5.31 12.92 -8.15
N LEU A 308 4.21 13.57 -7.76
CA LEU A 308 2.87 13.21 -8.21
C LEU A 308 2.72 13.45 -9.72
N GLU A 309 3.26 14.55 -10.26
CA GLU A 309 3.31 14.78 -11.71
C GLU A 309 4.10 13.70 -12.46
N TRP A 310 5.24 13.29 -11.91
CA TRP A 310 6.02 12.17 -12.47
C TRP A 310 5.21 10.87 -12.48
N LEU A 311 4.46 10.58 -11.41
CA LEU A 311 3.57 9.41 -11.37
C LEU A 311 2.44 9.52 -12.41
N ARG A 312 1.78 10.68 -12.54
CA ARG A 312 0.73 10.88 -13.56
C ARG A 312 1.24 10.63 -14.98
N LYS A 313 2.46 11.08 -15.30
CA LYS A 313 3.10 10.90 -16.61
C LYS A 313 3.63 9.48 -16.87
N SER A 314 3.77 8.65 -15.83
CA SER A 314 4.37 7.31 -15.94
C SER A 314 3.37 6.16 -15.75
N GLN A 315 2.07 6.48 -15.66
CA GLN A 315 1.01 5.47 -15.58
C GLN A 315 0.85 4.76 -16.93
N ARG A 316 0.73 3.43 -16.91
CA ARG A 316 0.49 2.61 -18.10
C ARG A 316 -1.01 2.55 -18.45
N GLU A 317 -1.34 2.13 -19.67
CA GLU A 317 -2.73 1.97 -20.13
C GLU A 317 -3.57 1.05 -19.24
N SER A 318 -2.98 0.02 -18.62
CA SER A 318 -3.68 -0.82 -17.63
C SER A 318 -3.89 -0.13 -16.28
N GLY A 319 -3.42 1.10 -16.08
CA GLY A 319 -3.50 1.80 -14.79
C GLY A 319 -2.38 1.47 -13.81
N ARG A 320 -1.55 0.47 -14.10
CA ARG A 320 -0.37 0.12 -13.27
C ARG A 320 0.78 1.11 -13.45
N TRP A 321 1.74 1.03 -12.54
CA TRP A 321 3.10 1.52 -12.78
C TRP A 321 4.08 0.37 -12.91
N PHE A 322 4.75 0.29 -14.06
CA PHE A 322 5.79 -0.70 -14.29
C PHE A 322 7.05 -0.35 -13.50
N VAL A 323 7.61 -1.36 -12.82
CA VAL A 323 8.94 -1.28 -12.20
C VAL A 323 9.74 -2.52 -12.58
N ARG A 324 10.87 -2.32 -13.24
CA ARG A 324 11.81 -3.39 -13.57
C ARG A 324 12.41 -3.92 -12.27
N SER A 325 12.56 -5.24 -12.15
CA SER A 325 12.93 -5.87 -10.89
C SER A 325 14.41 -5.64 -10.61
N PRO A 326 14.79 -5.24 -9.38
CA PRO A 326 16.18 -4.99 -9.01
C PRO A 326 16.99 -6.29 -8.81
N LYS A 327 16.35 -7.48 -8.76
CA LYS A 327 17.06 -8.75 -8.59
C LYS A 327 17.40 -9.45 -9.90
N ARG A 328 16.40 -9.56 -10.78
CA ARG A 328 16.47 -10.24 -12.08
C ARG A 328 15.25 -9.89 -12.92
N ASP A 329 15.37 -9.97 -14.23
CA ASP A 329 14.22 -9.85 -15.12
C ASP A 329 13.30 -11.07 -15.03
N GLY A 330 12.01 -10.86 -15.21
CA GLY A 330 11.00 -11.90 -15.03
C GLY A 330 9.60 -11.35 -14.84
N LYS A 331 8.95 -11.67 -13.72
CA LYS A 331 7.54 -11.31 -13.49
C LYS A 331 7.31 -9.87 -13.04
N HIS A 332 8.35 -9.17 -12.58
CA HIS A 332 8.30 -7.76 -12.18
C HIS A 332 7.18 -7.45 -11.17
N TYR A 333 6.94 -8.34 -10.19
CA TYR A 333 5.87 -8.18 -9.18
C TYR A 333 5.98 -6.92 -8.32
N ILE A 334 7.17 -6.31 -8.24
CA ILE A 334 7.35 -4.99 -7.65
C ILE A 334 6.48 -3.91 -8.32
N SER A 335 6.04 -4.09 -9.57
CA SER A 335 5.05 -3.22 -10.24
C SER A 335 3.70 -3.20 -9.53
N HIS A 336 3.30 -4.32 -8.91
CA HIS A 336 2.06 -4.38 -8.13
C HIS A 336 2.23 -3.53 -6.87
N ALA A 337 3.34 -3.71 -6.14
CA ALA A 337 3.65 -2.89 -4.97
C ALA A 337 3.79 -1.40 -5.29
N ALA A 338 4.42 -1.06 -6.43
CA ALA A 338 4.51 0.31 -6.91
C ALA A 338 3.12 0.91 -7.14
N THR A 339 2.21 0.14 -7.74
CA THR A 339 0.83 0.59 -7.97
C THR A 339 0.07 0.79 -6.64
N GLN A 340 0.22 -0.12 -5.67
CA GLN A 340 -0.40 0.06 -4.35
C GLN A 340 0.15 1.30 -3.61
N PHE A 341 1.46 1.53 -3.66
CA PHE A 341 2.05 2.74 -3.09
C PHE A 341 1.63 4.00 -3.84
N ALA A 342 1.46 3.95 -5.17
CA ALA A 342 0.99 5.09 -5.95
C ALA A 342 -0.42 5.49 -5.52
N ILE A 343 -1.32 4.51 -5.38
CA ILE A 343 -2.66 4.72 -4.83
C ILE A 343 -2.59 5.39 -3.45
N LEU A 344 -1.75 4.86 -2.55
CA LEU A 344 -1.55 5.44 -1.21
C LEU A 344 -0.98 6.86 -1.26
N ALA A 345 -0.04 7.14 -2.17
CA ALA A 345 0.58 8.44 -2.35
C ALA A 345 -0.45 9.49 -2.78
N PHE A 346 -1.21 9.21 -3.86
CA PHE A 346 -2.28 10.07 -4.36
C PHE A 346 -3.34 10.34 -3.28
N THR A 347 -3.87 9.28 -2.67
CA THR A 347 -4.89 9.39 -1.61
C THR A 347 -4.38 10.21 -0.42
N SER A 348 -3.13 9.99 0.01
CA SER A 348 -2.55 10.75 1.12
C SER A 348 -2.30 12.23 0.82
N CYS A 349 -2.32 12.60 -0.47
CA CYS A 349 -2.19 13.97 -0.96
C CYS A 349 -3.54 14.60 -1.34
N GLY A 350 -4.67 13.93 -1.08
CA GLY A 350 -6.01 14.47 -1.31
C GLY A 350 -6.58 14.22 -2.71
N GLU A 351 -5.99 13.31 -3.49
CA GLU A 351 -6.64 12.82 -4.72
C GLU A 351 -7.82 11.91 -4.35
N GLU A 352 -8.97 12.14 -4.97
CA GLU A 352 -10.20 11.34 -4.79
C GLU A 352 -10.45 10.47 -6.03
N LEU A 353 -11.33 9.46 -5.92
CA LEU A 353 -11.67 8.56 -7.02
C LEU A 353 -12.63 9.17 -8.04
#